data_AF-A0AAV9MXM3-F1
#
_entry.id   AF-A0AAV9MXM3-F1
#
_cell.length_a   1.000
_cell.length_b   1.000
_cell.length_c   1.000
_cell.angle_alpha   90.00
_cell.angle_beta   90.00
_cell.angle_gamma   90.00
#
_symmetry.space_group_name_H-M   'P 1'
#
loop_
_entity.id
_entity.type
_entity.pdbx_description
1 polymer ?
#
loop_
_entity_poly.entity_id
_entity_poly.type
_entity_poly.pdbx_seq_one_letter_code
_entity_poly.pdbx_strand_id
1 'polypeptide(L)'
;MPWNGFNPIEDRSALDLHNLSSLNTYGAGVFLTSNDVVTTTSPTWILGEIPDTTGALRNSTACAVVMVDHSDVDVDVDVFYFYFYSFNEGGDILQVVPPLEKLLPEAKPGDHYGNHVGDWEHNMIRFKNTKPTGIWYSQHAYGQGCAWEDETCFFKDGDRPIVYSAKGSHANYPFPGNHIHDEALIDLAATGQIWDPVKPAYYYRYDPDSKTFEAADPSTSPTDWLYFDGQWGDKQYPDSDPRQQTVRYFGLKKYNDGPNGPQFKNLVRKGVMPDHKPRDPLMKKLVRWYLSMYGCCLKGYNPWAVIVTVVLALALLVGLTVFAVRKLRPRVWTWVQRKGWLASRKQRISRLEQEDVQLGLLEPERIEDESRYRYPE
;
A
#
# COMPACT_ATOMS: atom_id res chain seq x y z
N MET A 1 -13.43 20.53 7.16
CA MET A 1 -13.60 21.35 5.93
C MET A 1 -12.79 20.74 4.81
N PRO A 2 -13.22 20.83 3.54
CA PRO A 2 -12.43 20.35 2.41
C PRO A 2 -11.27 21.30 2.05
N TRP A 3 -10.10 20.75 1.78
CA TRP A 3 -8.90 21.50 1.37
C TRP A 3 -8.28 20.88 0.13
N ASN A 4 -7.90 21.68 -0.86
CA ASN A 4 -7.06 21.23 -1.96
C ASN A 4 -5.59 21.45 -1.59
N GLY A 5 -4.93 20.38 -1.18
CA GLY A 5 -3.62 20.48 -0.56
C GLY A 5 -3.66 21.26 0.76
N PHE A 6 -3.03 22.43 0.77
CA PHE A 6 -3.02 23.36 1.92
C PHE A 6 -3.85 24.63 1.66
N ASN A 7 -4.71 24.61 0.63
CA ASN A 7 -5.60 25.73 0.34
C ASN A 7 -7.04 25.31 0.67
N PRO A 8 -7.80 26.07 1.47
CA PRO A 8 -9.18 25.75 1.76
C PRO A 8 -10.02 25.88 0.47
N ILE A 9 -10.99 24.97 0.30
CA ILE A 9 -11.98 25.08 -0.77
C ILE A 9 -13.11 25.97 -0.24
N GLU A 10 -13.29 27.14 -0.84
CA GLU A 10 -14.24 28.16 -0.36
C GLU A 10 -15.70 27.82 -0.66
N ASP A 11 -15.98 26.85 -1.53
CA ASP A 11 -17.33 26.38 -1.80
C ASP A 11 -17.91 25.77 -0.50
N ARG A 12 -18.90 26.47 0.05
CA ARG A 12 -19.63 26.11 1.28
C ARG A 12 -20.99 25.50 0.98
N SER A 13 -21.19 24.88 -0.18
CA SER A 13 -22.27 23.92 -0.32
C SER A 13 -22.30 23.04 0.95
N ALA A 14 -23.49 22.79 1.50
CA ALA A 14 -23.62 22.02 2.73
C ALA A 14 -23.15 20.59 2.42
N LEU A 15 -21.86 20.33 2.62
CA LEU A 15 -21.23 19.06 2.32
C LEU A 15 -21.62 18.05 3.39
N ASP A 16 -22.15 16.94 2.92
CA ASP A 16 -22.48 15.78 3.73
C ASP A 16 -22.22 14.52 2.89
N LEU A 17 -22.66 13.36 3.40
CA LEU A 17 -22.45 12.10 2.70
C LEU A 17 -23.27 11.96 1.41
N HIS A 18 -24.26 12.83 1.14
CA HIS A 18 -25.09 12.82 -0.06
C HIS A 18 -24.47 13.56 -1.26
N ASN A 19 -23.46 14.39 -1.05
CA ASN A 19 -22.85 15.21 -2.11
C ASN A 19 -21.32 15.34 -2.02
N LEU A 20 -20.67 14.51 -1.21
CA LEU A 20 -19.23 14.53 -0.99
C LEU A 20 -18.42 14.34 -2.30
N SER A 21 -18.92 13.54 -3.25
CA SER A 21 -18.26 13.29 -4.54
C SER A 21 -18.17 14.53 -5.43
N SER A 22 -18.97 15.57 -5.16
CA SER A 22 -18.86 16.87 -5.83
C SER A 22 -17.46 17.48 -5.70
N LEU A 23 -16.71 17.13 -4.65
CA LEU A 23 -15.33 17.57 -4.45
C LEU A 23 -14.34 16.97 -5.47
N ASN A 24 -14.73 15.91 -6.19
CA ASN A 24 -13.86 15.27 -7.18
C ASN A 24 -13.48 16.22 -8.33
N THR A 25 -14.24 17.31 -8.55
CA THR A 25 -13.88 18.37 -9.51
C THR A 25 -12.54 19.03 -9.21
N TYR A 26 -12.08 18.99 -7.96
CA TYR A 26 -10.79 19.52 -7.52
C TYR A 26 -9.67 18.46 -7.52
N GLY A 27 -9.99 17.21 -7.84
CA GLY A 27 -9.06 16.08 -7.97
C GLY A 27 -8.80 15.31 -6.66
N ALA A 28 -8.01 14.24 -6.75
CA ALA A 28 -7.70 13.35 -5.61
C ALA A 28 -6.82 13.99 -4.52
N GLY A 29 -6.31 15.20 -4.75
CA GLY A 29 -5.55 16.00 -3.78
C GLY A 29 -6.41 16.79 -2.79
N VAL A 30 -7.71 16.46 -2.72
CA VAL A 30 -8.63 17.03 -1.73
C VAL A 30 -8.55 16.26 -0.42
N PHE A 31 -8.51 16.97 0.69
CA PHE A 31 -8.40 16.46 2.05
C PHE A 31 -9.61 16.88 2.87
N LEU A 32 -10.24 15.95 3.58
CA LEU A 32 -11.29 16.22 4.57
C LEU A 32 -10.65 16.66 5.89
N THR A 33 -10.00 17.83 5.86
CA THR A 33 -9.21 18.37 6.96
C THR A 33 -10.09 18.71 8.17
N SER A 34 -9.65 18.31 9.35
CA SER A 34 -10.24 18.67 10.63
C SER A 34 -10.27 20.19 10.82
N ASN A 35 -11.33 20.69 11.47
CA ASN A 35 -11.38 22.11 11.88
C ASN A 35 -10.54 22.35 13.15
N ASP A 36 -10.32 21.31 13.95
CA ASP A 36 -9.52 21.35 15.16
C ASP A 36 -8.06 21.00 14.86
N VAL A 37 -7.12 21.61 15.59
CA VAL A 37 -5.70 21.24 15.52
C VAL A 37 -5.46 19.99 16.34
N VAL A 38 -5.74 18.83 15.73
CA VAL A 38 -5.65 17.48 16.32
C VAL A 38 -4.39 17.26 17.15
N THR A 39 -3.24 17.77 16.69
CA THR A 39 -1.94 17.57 17.35
C THR A 39 -1.79 18.28 18.69
N THR A 40 -2.59 19.32 18.95
CA THR A 40 -2.44 20.18 20.15
C THR A 40 -3.71 20.26 20.99
N THR A 41 -4.89 20.18 20.37
CA THR A 41 -6.16 20.32 21.09
C THR A 41 -6.72 18.99 21.56
N SER A 42 -6.25 17.86 21.01
CA SER A 42 -6.73 16.49 21.29
C SER A 42 -8.26 16.44 21.44
N PRO A 43 -8.99 16.82 20.38
CA PRO A 43 -10.44 17.00 20.48
C PRO A 43 -11.11 15.64 20.77
N THR A 44 -12.18 15.64 21.56
CA THR A 44 -12.77 14.39 22.08
C THR A 44 -13.29 13.46 20.99
N TRP A 45 -13.74 13.99 19.85
CA TRP A 45 -14.21 13.19 18.71
C TRP A 45 -13.12 12.27 18.14
N ILE A 46 -11.83 12.60 18.35
CA ILE A 46 -10.72 11.80 17.83
C ILE A 46 -10.63 10.42 18.48
N LEU A 47 -11.17 10.29 19.69
CA LEU A 47 -11.19 9.04 20.45
C LEU A 47 -12.28 8.07 19.97
N GLY A 48 -13.15 8.52 19.05
CA GLY A 48 -14.29 7.76 18.59
C GLY A 48 -15.36 7.54 19.66
N GLU A 49 -16.21 6.54 19.43
CA GLU A 49 -17.24 6.10 20.39
C GLU A 49 -16.87 4.73 20.95
N ILE A 50 -16.96 4.58 22.27
CA ILE A 50 -16.76 3.28 22.93
C ILE A 50 -18.02 2.44 22.74
N PRO A 51 -17.92 1.21 22.17
CA PRO A 51 -19.06 0.31 22.06
C PRO A 51 -19.64 -0.04 23.43
N ASP A 52 -20.95 -0.26 23.47
CA ASP A 52 -21.61 -0.68 24.70
C ASP A 52 -21.34 -2.16 25.06
N THR A 53 -21.99 -2.66 26.09
CA THR A 53 -21.82 -4.05 26.56
C THR A 53 -22.28 -5.11 25.56
N THR A 54 -23.06 -4.73 24.56
CA THR A 54 -23.50 -5.60 23.44
C THR A 54 -22.59 -5.47 22.22
N GLY A 55 -21.60 -4.59 22.28
CA GLY A 55 -20.70 -4.24 21.18
C GLY A 55 -21.30 -3.24 20.20
N ALA A 56 -22.45 -2.64 20.48
CA ALA A 56 -23.08 -1.68 19.57
C ALA A 56 -22.56 -0.26 19.78
N LEU A 57 -22.46 0.50 18.69
CA LEU A 57 -22.35 1.95 18.75
C LEU A 57 -23.75 2.56 18.85
N ARG A 58 -23.92 3.64 19.61
CA ARG A 58 -25.23 4.24 19.90
C ARG A 58 -25.41 5.60 19.23
N ASN A 59 -24.33 6.33 19.01
CA ASN A 59 -24.37 7.70 18.49
C ASN A 59 -23.66 7.86 17.14
N SER A 60 -22.99 6.81 16.66
CA SER A 60 -22.22 6.83 15.41
C SER A 60 -22.46 5.57 14.57
N THR A 61 -22.24 5.69 13.27
CA THR A 61 -22.20 4.58 12.32
C THR A 61 -20.81 4.55 11.71
N ALA A 62 -19.97 3.63 12.16
CA ALA A 62 -18.56 3.52 11.78
C ALA A 62 -18.27 2.33 10.86
N CYS A 63 -19.31 1.65 10.38
CA CYS A 63 -19.17 0.51 9.46
C CYS A 63 -20.00 0.71 8.19
N ALA A 64 -19.40 0.32 7.07
CA ALA A 64 -20.09 0.14 5.81
C ALA A 64 -19.87 -1.29 5.31
N VAL A 65 -20.96 -2.00 5.07
CA VAL A 65 -20.96 -3.33 4.47
C VAL A 65 -21.21 -3.18 2.98
N VAL A 66 -20.28 -3.66 2.15
CA VAL A 66 -20.39 -3.60 0.69
C VAL A 66 -20.37 -5.02 0.14
N MET A 67 -21.46 -5.43 -0.50
CA MET A 67 -21.58 -6.70 -1.21
C MET A 67 -21.17 -6.51 -2.67
N VAL A 68 -20.22 -7.32 -3.15
CA VAL A 68 -19.73 -7.29 -4.53
C VAL A 68 -20.13 -8.59 -5.20
N ASP A 69 -21.03 -8.52 -6.18
CA ASP A 69 -21.45 -9.71 -6.90
C ASP A 69 -20.36 -10.23 -7.82
N HIS A 70 -20.33 -11.55 -7.98
CA HIS A 70 -19.47 -12.23 -8.94
C HIS A 70 -20.31 -12.85 -10.05
N SER A 71 -19.85 -12.69 -11.29
CA SER A 71 -20.40 -13.40 -12.45
C SER A 71 -19.79 -14.79 -12.63
N ASP A 72 -18.88 -15.20 -11.73
CA ASP A 72 -18.17 -16.48 -11.77
C ASP A 72 -19.05 -17.58 -11.18
N VAL A 73 -19.09 -18.75 -11.82
CA VAL A 73 -19.86 -19.91 -11.34
C VAL A 73 -19.36 -20.46 -10.00
N ASP A 74 -18.12 -20.14 -9.63
CA ASP A 74 -17.49 -20.65 -8.41
C ASP A 74 -17.57 -19.71 -7.21
N VAL A 75 -18.08 -18.49 -7.36
CA VAL A 75 -18.20 -17.48 -6.30
C VAL A 75 -19.49 -16.69 -6.48
N ASP A 76 -20.30 -16.56 -5.43
CA ASP A 76 -21.54 -15.79 -5.52
C ASP A 76 -21.28 -14.31 -5.21
N VAL A 77 -20.63 -14.04 -4.09
CA VAL A 77 -20.48 -12.68 -3.55
C VAL A 77 -19.28 -12.57 -2.60
N ASP A 78 -18.57 -11.45 -2.72
CA ASP A 78 -17.61 -10.99 -1.72
C ASP A 78 -18.27 -9.90 -0.87
N VAL A 79 -18.27 -10.07 0.45
CA VAL A 79 -18.85 -9.10 1.39
C VAL A 79 -17.73 -8.42 2.16
N PHE A 80 -17.54 -7.13 1.90
CA PHE A 80 -16.57 -6.28 2.58
C PHE A 80 -17.22 -5.64 3.81
N TYR A 81 -16.53 -5.70 4.93
CA TYR A 81 -16.90 -5.02 6.18
C TYR A 81 -15.85 -3.94 6.40
N PHE A 82 -16.15 -2.71 5.99
CA PHE A 82 -15.29 -1.55 6.18
C PHE A 82 -15.51 -0.94 7.55
N TYR A 83 -14.43 -0.56 8.21
CA TYR A 83 -14.39 0.09 9.50
C TYR A 83 -13.74 1.45 9.35
N PHE A 84 -14.39 2.49 9.87
CA PHE A 84 -13.82 3.82 9.93
C PHE A 84 -13.37 4.14 11.35
N TYR A 85 -12.10 4.52 11.50
CA TYR A 85 -11.58 5.07 12.74
C TYR A 85 -11.32 6.55 12.57
N SER A 86 -11.61 7.36 13.58
CA SER A 86 -11.39 8.81 13.55
C SER A 86 -9.91 9.19 13.48
N PHE A 87 -9.02 8.32 13.95
CA PHE A 87 -7.58 8.58 13.98
C PHE A 87 -6.78 7.30 14.12
N ASN A 88 -5.83 7.12 13.22
CA ASN A 88 -4.79 6.11 13.33
C ASN A 88 -3.61 6.66 14.13
N GLU A 89 -3.36 6.04 15.29
CA GLU A 89 -2.10 6.24 16.02
C GLU A 89 -1.03 5.32 15.40
N GLY A 90 -0.02 5.94 14.81
CA GLY A 90 1.04 5.22 14.11
C GLY A 90 1.85 4.30 15.02
N GLY A 91 2.65 3.42 14.42
CA GLY A 91 3.49 2.50 15.17
C GLY A 91 4.44 3.24 16.12
N ASP A 92 4.56 2.77 17.36
CA ASP A 92 5.62 3.21 18.27
C ASP A 92 6.96 2.78 17.65
N ILE A 93 7.84 3.74 17.41
CA ILE A 93 9.11 3.52 16.73
C ILE A 93 10.05 2.58 17.50
N LEU A 94 9.79 2.32 18.79
CA LEU A 94 10.50 1.32 19.60
C LEU A 94 9.85 -0.07 19.57
N GLN A 95 8.62 -0.21 19.09
CA GLN A 95 7.96 -1.49 18.86
C GLN A 95 8.46 -2.11 17.56
N VAL A 96 9.76 -2.39 17.51
CA VAL A 96 10.43 -3.03 16.38
C VAL A 96 11.11 -4.33 16.82
N VAL A 97 11.29 -5.25 15.88
CA VAL A 97 12.00 -6.51 16.12
C VAL A 97 13.47 -6.27 16.48
N PRO A 98 14.00 -6.93 17.53
CA PRO A 98 15.41 -6.82 17.86
C PRO A 98 16.34 -7.30 16.76
N PRO A 99 17.49 -6.63 16.51
CA PRO A 99 18.06 -5.49 17.24
C PRO A 99 17.78 -4.13 16.56
N LEU A 100 16.73 -4.02 15.73
CA LEU A 100 16.51 -2.85 14.89
C LEU A 100 16.17 -1.59 15.69
N GLU A 101 15.74 -1.72 16.94
CA GLU A 101 15.55 -0.62 17.88
C GLU A 101 16.84 0.22 18.03
N LYS A 102 18.01 -0.42 17.88
CA LYS A 102 19.32 0.25 17.99
C LYS A 102 19.65 1.14 16.81
N LEU A 103 18.91 1.03 15.70
CA LEU A 103 19.05 1.96 14.57
C LEU A 103 18.44 3.34 14.87
N LEU A 104 17.71 3.45 15.99
CA LEU A 104 16.93 4.63 16.37
C LEU A 104 17.35 5.11 17.76
N PRO A 105 18.62 5.55 17.97
CA PRO A 105 19.13 5.89 19.29
C PRO A 105 18.44 7.10 19.95
N GLU A 106 17.76 7.92 19.15
CA GLU A 106 17.04 9.11 19.62
C GLU A 106 15.56 8.85 19.92
N ALA A 107 15.05 7.66 19.56
CA ALA A 107 13.65 7.30 19.76
C ALA A 107 13.30 7.13 21.24
N LYS A 108 12.07 7.53 21.60
CA LYS A 108 11.54 7.38 22.96
C LYS A 108 10.23 6.58 22.92
N PRO A 109 9.90 5.85 24.00
CA PRO A 109 8.60 5.18 24.09
C PRO A 109 7.46 6.18 23.90
N GLY A 110 6.46 5.82 23.11
CA GLY A 110 5.35 6.72 22.75
C GLY A 110 5.65 7.70 21.60
N ASP A 111 6.82 7.59 20.95
CA ASP A 111 7.05 8.28 19.68
C ASP A 111 6.38 7.51 18.54
N HIS A 112 5.10 7.78 18.35
CA HIS A 112 4.28 7.20 17.28
C HIS A 112 4.55 7.88 15.94
N TYR A 113 4.83 7.10 14.89
CA TYR A 113 5.06 7.58 13.52
C TYR A 113 4.05 7.00 12.54
N GLY A 114 3.59 7.82 11.61
CA GLY A 114 2.54 7.50 10.65
C GLY A 114 1.14 7.86 11.14
N ASN A 115 1.03 8.76 12.12
CA ASN A 115 -0.26 9.21 12.63
C ASN A 115 -1.06 9.90 11.54
N HIS A 116 -2.36 9.67 11.47
CA HIS A 116 -3.21 10.38 10.53
C HIS A 116 -4.66 10.39 10.99
N VAL A 117 -5.36 11.47 10.65
CA VAL A 117 -6.81 11.61 10.90
C VAL A 117 -7.56 10.77 9.89
N GLY A 118 -8.59 10.07 10.35
CA GLY A 118 -9.35 9.11 9.56
C GLY A 118 -8.55 7.86 9.26
N ASP A 119 -9.21 6.71 9.27
CA ASP A 119 -8.59 5.45 8.87
C ASP A 119 -9.65 4.49 8.34
N TRP A 120 -9.33 3.76 7.28
CA TRP A 120 -10.21 2.78 6.66
C TRP A 120 -9.52 1.42 6.64
N GLU A 121 -10.01 0.51 7.48
CA GLU A 121 -9.61 -0.90 7.54
C GLU A 121 -10.80 -1.79 7.18
N HIS A 122 -10.54 -3.06 6.85
CA HIS A 122 -11.62 -3.96 6.46
C HIS A 122 -11.31 -5.44 6.56
N ASN A 123 -12.38 -6.20 6.78
CA ASN A 123 -12.41 -7.62 6.43
C ASN A 123 -13.19 -7.82 5.12
N MET A 124 -12.92 -8.92 4.44
CA MET A 124 -13.81 -9.41 3.37
C MET A 124 -14.09 -10.88 3.60
N ILE A 125 -15.36 -11.29 3.49
CA ILE A 125 -15.78 -12.69 3.54
C ILE A 125 -16.33 -13.07 2.18
N ARG A 126 -15.81 -14.16 1.62
CA ARG A 126 -16.26 -14.71 0.34
C ARG A 126 -17.32 -15.78 0.57
N PHE A 127 -18.40 -15.75 -0.21
CA PHE A 127 -19.49 -16.72 -0.14
C PHE A 127 -19.68 -17.49 -1.45
N LYS A 128 -20.08 -18.75 -1.31
CA LYS A 128 -20.54 -19.63 -2.39
C LYS A 128 -21.72 -20.46 -1.89
N ASN A 129 -22.80 -20.51 -2.66
CA ASN A 129 -24.08 -21.11 -2.27
C ASN A 129 -24.51 -20.70 -0.86
N THR A 130 -24.50 -19.40 -0.59
CA THR A 130 -24.82 -18.79 0.72
C THR A 130 -23.96 -19.26 1.91
N LYS A 131 -22.83 -19.94 1.66
CA LYS A 131 -21.90 -20.40 2.68
C LYS A 131 -20.55 -19.69 2.55
N PRO A 132 -19.96 -19.22 3.65
CA PRO A 132 -18.65 -18.58 3.60
C PRO A 132 -17.55 -19.60 3.24
N THR A 133 -16.63 -19.21 2.38
CA THR A 133 -15.53 -20.07 1.90
C THR A 133 -14.15 -19.55 2.31
N GLY A 134 -14.04 -18.27 2.63
CA GLY A 134 -12.81 -17.69 3.15
C GLY A 134 -13.00 -16.27 3.67
N ILE A 135 -12.01 -15.81 4.41
CA ILE A 135 -11.98 -14.47 5.02
C ILE A 135 -10.62 -13.82 4.78
N TRP A 136 -10.64 -12.52 4.49
CA TRP A 136 -9.51 -11.64 4.37
C TRP A 136 -9.44 -10.69 5.56
N TYR A 137 -8.23 -10.46 6.05
CA TYR A 137 -7.91 -9.48 7.08
C TYR A 137 -6.96 -8.43 6.50
N SER A 138 -7.37 -7.16 6.43
CA SER A 138 -6.47 -6.07 6.04
C SER A 138 -5.42 -5.83 7.11
N GLN A 139 -4.18 -5.67 6.68
CA GLN A 139 -3.04 -5.32 7.53
C GLN A 139 -2.19 -4.33 6.76
N HIS A 140 -2.41 -3.03 7.02
CA HIS A 140 -1.71 -1.94 6.33
C HIS A 140 -1.86 -2.05 4.80
N ALA A 141 -0.75 -2.12 4.06
CA ALA A 141 -0.74 -2.19 2.61
C ALA A 141 -1.18 -3.54 2.02
N TYR A 142 -1.31 -4.61 2.83
CA TYR A 142 -1.74 -5.92 2.37
C TYR A 142 -2.56 -6.62 3.45
N GLY A 143 -2.23 -7.85 3.83
CA GLY A 143 -3.00 -8.64 4.78
C GLY A 143 -2.80 -10.13 4.64
N GLN A 144 -3.76 -10.87 5.18
CA GLN A 144 -3.78 -12.32 5.14
C GLN A 144 -5.17 -12.87 4.81
N GLY A 145 -5.20 -13.99 4.11
CA GLY A 145 -6.41 -14.74 3.81
C GLY A 145 -6.42 -16.07 4.55
N CYS A 146 -7.60 -16.46 5.05
CA CYS A 146 -7.86 -17.76 5.66
C CYS A 146 -8.97 -18.48 4.88
N ALA A 147 -8.83 -19.79 4.71
CA ALA A 147 -9.96 -20.63 4.30
C ALA A 147 -10.96 -20.73 5.45
N TRP A 148 -12.26 -20.69 5.18
CA TRP A 148 -13.27 -20.59 6.24
C TRP A 148 -13.31 -21.81 7.17
N GLU A 149 -13.04 -22.99 6.61
CA GLU A 149 -12.99 -24.27 7.32
C GLU A 149 -11.67 -24.51 8.07
N ASP A 150 -10.67 -23.62 7.89
CA ASP A 150 -9.42 -23.72 8.61
C ASP A 150 -9.53 -23.08 9.99
N GLU A 151 -9.95 -23.89 10.97
CA GLU A 151 -10.06 -23.50 12.38
C GLU A 151 -8.71 -23.12 13.01
N THR A 152 -7.59 -23.45 12.36
CA THR A 152 -6.25 -23.04 12.83
C THR A 152 -5.86 -21.65 12.35
N CYS A 153 -6.64 -21.04 11.45
CA CYS A 153 -6.32 -19.76 10.85
C CYS A 153 -7.02 -18.57 11.52
N PHE A 154 -8.15 -18.78 12.21
CA PHE A 154 -8.88 -17.73 12.96
C PHE A 154 -9.91 -18.30 13.94
N PHE A 155 -10.36 -17.47 14.88
CA PHE A 155 -11.44 -17.81 15.82
C PHE A 155 -12.81 -17.37 15.33
N LYS A 156 -13.85 -18.10 15.78
CA LYS A 156 -15.27 -17.81 15.52
C LYS A 156 -16.07 -17.86 16.82
N ASP A 157 -17.07 -17.01 16.94
CA ASP A 157 -18.15 -17.12 17.94
C ASP A 157 -19.46 -17.45 17.20
N GLY A 158 -19.89 -18.71 17.28
CA GLY A 158 -20.88 -19.27 16.38
C GLY A 158 -20.43 -19.14 14.92
N ASP A 159 -21.26 -18.51 14.08
CA ASP A 159 -20.96 -18.27 12.66
C ASP A 159 -20.18 -16.97 12.41
N ARG A 160 -19.87 -16.19 13.46
CA ARG A 160 -19.22 -14.87 13.32
C ARG A 160 -17.72 -14.99 13.53
N PRO A 161 -16.87 -14.48 12.61
CA PRO A 161 -15.44 -14.44 12.82
C PRO A 161 -15.10 -13.42 13.92
N ILE A 162 -14.09 -13.75 14.73
CA ILE A 162 -13.51 -12.83 15.69
C ILE A 162 -12.30 -12.17 15.04
N VAL A 163 -12.23 -10.84 15.16
CA VAL A 163 -11.18 -10.01 14.58
C VAL A 163 -10.53 -9.23 15.72
N TYR A 164 -9.20 -9.26 15.77
CA TYR A 164 -8.42 -8.50 16.74
C TYR A 164 -7.81 -7.30 16.01
N SER A 165 -8.36 -6.11 16.26
CA SER A 165 -7.79 -4.87 15.75
C SER A 165 -6.52 -4.51 16.54
N ALA A 166 -5.46 -4.16 15.84
CA ALA A 166 -4.26 -3.64 16.45
C ALA A 166 -4.52 -2.30 17.14
N LYS A 167 -3.85 -2.09 18.27
CA LYS A 167 -3.90 -0.83 18.99
C LYS A 167 -3.23 0.27 18.16
N GLY A 168 -3.99 1.29 17.80
CA GLY A 168 -3.49 2.48 17.10
C GLY A 168 -3.50 2.36 15.58
N SER A 169 -2.85 1.32 15.04
CA SER A 169 -2.74 1.09 13.58
C SER A 169 -3.96 0.43 12.95
N HIS A 170 -4.85 -0.13 13.77
CA HIS A 170 -6.09 -0.80 13.39
C HIS A 170 -5.99 -2.00 12.43
N ALA A 171 -4.77 -2.43 12.08
CA ALA A 171 -4.56 -3.65 11.31
C ALA A 171 -5.32 -4.83 11.92
N ASN A 172 -5.98 -5.61 11.08
CA ASN A 172 -6.87 -6.67 11.51
C ASN A 172 -6.13 -8.01 11.57
N TYR A 173 -6.26 -8.70 12.69
CA TYR A 173 -5.61 -9.98 12.93
C TYR A 173 -6.60 -11.08 13.34
N PRO A 174 -6.34 -12.34 12.97
CA PRO A 174 -7.18 -13.47 13.38
C PRO A 174 -6.96 -13.89 14.83
N PHE A 175 -5.82 -13.48 15.42
CA PHE A 175 -5.34 -13.92 16.73
C PHE A 175 -4.81 -12.73 17.52
N PRO A 176 -4.92 -12.75 18.86
CA PRO A 176 -4.28 -11.75 19.70
C PRO A 176 -2.76 -12.00 19.76
N GLY A 177 -2.00 -10.96 20.05
CA GLY A 177 -0.56 -11.02 20.27
C GLY A 177 0.21 -9.96 19.51
N ASN A 178 1.50 -10.23 19.36
CA ASN A 178 2.44 -9.38 18.64
C ASN A 178 2.52 -9.86 17.19
N HIS A 179 2.26 -8.96 16.25
CA HIS A 179 2.27 -9.26 14.83
C HIS A 179 3.31 -8.41 14.12
N ILE A 180 4.24 -9.05 13.41
CA ILE A 180 5.26 -8.32 12.67
C ILE A 180 4.65 -7.84 11.35
N HIS A 181 4.62 -6.53 11.14
CA HIS A 181 4.30 -5.90 9.87
C HIS A 181 5.49 -5.07 9.37
N ASP A 182 5.54 -4.85 8.05
CA ASP A 182 6.66 -4.17 7.38
C ASP A 182 8.05 -4.62 7.86
N GLU A 183 8.18 -5.95 8.02
CA GLU A 183 9.40 -6.71 8.33
C GLU A 183 9.94 -6.51 9.73
N ALA A 184 9.60 -5.41 10.37
CA ALA A 184 10.25 -4.98 11.59
C ALA A 184 9.31 -4.37 12.61
N LEU A 185 8.24 -3.70 12.20
CA LEU A 185 7.30 -3.07 13.15
C LEU A 185 6.40 -4.14 13.76
N ILE A 186 6.03 -3.93 15.02
CA ILE A 186 5.22 -4.86 15.78
C ILE A 186 3.89 -4.20 16.11
N ASP A 187 2.82 -4.74 15.55
CA ASP A 187 1.46 -4.44 15.98
C ASP A 187 1.08 -5.27 17.20
N LEU A 188 0.33 -4.65 18.12
CA LEU A 188 -0.24 -5.32 19.28
C LEU A 188 -1.75 -5.41 19.11
N ALA A 189 -2.27 -6.63 18.97
CA ALA A 189 -3.70 -6.90 18.91
C ALA A 189 -4.14 -7.70 20.15
N ALA A 190 -5.24 -7.32 20.79
CA ALA A 190 -5.73 -7.97 22.01
C ALA A 190 -7.27 -7.96 22.06
N THR A 191 -7.85 -8.74 22.97
CA THR A 191 -9.31 -8.94 23.05
C THR A 191 -10.10 -7.65 23.27
N GLY A 192 -9.55 -6.67 24.01
CA GLY A 192 -10.16 -5.36 24.19
C GLY A 192 -11.64 -5.38 24.64
N GLN A 193 -12.34 -4.28 24.37
CA GLN A 193 -13.80 -4.20 24.44
C GLN A 193 -14.38 -4.78 23.14
N ILE A 194 -15.43 -5.61 23.24
CA ILE A 194 -16.08 -6.16 22.05
C ILE A 194 -16.75 -5.05 21.25
N TRP A 195 -16.59 -5.07 19.93
CA TRP A 195 -17.29 -4.22 18.98
C TRP A 195 -17.97 -5.11 17.93
N ASP A 196 -19.27 -4.94 17.75
CA ASP A 196 -20.05 -5.55 16.68
C ASP A 196 -20.28 -4.50 15.58
N PRO A 197 -19.45 -4.47 14.52
CA PRO A 197 -19.41 -3.37 13.58
C PRO A 197 -20.72 -3.21 12.79
N VAL A 198 -21.55 -4.26 12.69
CA VAL A 198 -22.84 -4.18 11.99
C VAL A 198 -23.97 -3.59 12.83
N LYS A 199 -23.68 -3.08 14.03
CA LYS A 199 -24.65 -2.50 14.97
C LYS A 199 -24.27 -1.05 15.35
N PRO A 200 -24.63 -0.03 14.55
CA PRO A 200 -25.22 -0.10 13.21
C PRO A 200 -24.17 -0.09 12.09
N ALA A 201 -24.59 -0.45 10.87
CA ALA A 201 -23.82 -0.26 9.65
C ALA A 201 -24.69 0.27 8.51
N TYR A 202 -24.05 0.91 7.55
CA TYR A 202 -24.63 1.11 6.22
C TYR A 202 -24.46 -0.16 5.37
N TYR A 203 -25.42 -0.46 4.51
CA TYR A 203 -25.40 -1.64 3.65
C TYR A 203 -25.53 -1.24 2.19
N TYR A 204 -24.59 -1.70 1.37
CA TYR A 204 -24.50 -1.40 -0.04
C TYR A 204 -24.24 -2.64 -0.86
N ARG A 205 -24.65 -2.59 -2.13
CA ARG A 205 -24.28 -3.50 -3.19
C ARG A 205 -23.42 -2.74 -4.19
N TYR A 206 -22.38 -3.37 -4.72
CA TYR A 206 -21.51 -2.82 -5.74
C TYR A 206 -21.56 -3.71 -6.98
N ASP A 207 -21.94 -3.10 -8.10
CA ASP A 207 -21.92 -3.73 -9.42
C ASP A 207 -20.55 -3.49 -10.09
N PRO A 208 -19.75 -4.54 -10.33
CA PRO A 208 -18.42 -4.40 -10.93
C PRO A 208 -18.45 -3.95 -12.40
N ASP A 209 -19.54 -4.21 -13.14
CA ASP A 209 -19.64 -3.89 -14.57
C ASP A 209 -19.95 -2.41 -14.78
N SER A 210 -20.97 -1.90 -14.07
CA SER A 210 -21.33 -0.48 -14.12
C SER A 210 -20.48 0.39 -13.18
N LYS A 211 -19.75 -0.23 -12.24
CA LYS A 211 -19.00 0.43 -11.16
C LYS A 211 -19.89 1.33 -10.30
N THR A 212 -21.07 0.84 -9.96
CA THR A 212 -22.04 1.61 -9.19
C THR A 212 -22.34 1.00 -7.83
N PHE A 213 -22.62 1.86 -6.85
CA PHE A 213 -23.07 1.48 -5.52
C PHE A 213 -24.57 1.72 -5.39
N GLU A 214 -25.28 0.72 -4.88
CA GLU A 214 -26.70 0.77 -4.55
C GLU A 214 -26.85 0.57 -3.04
N ALA A 215 -27.59 1.45 -2.36
CA ALA A 215 -27.91 1.29 -0.95
C ALA A 215 -29.04 0.28 -0.75
N ALA A 216 -28.94 -0.57 0.28
CA ALA A 216 -30.03 -1.46 0.67
C ALA A 216 -31.27 -0.69 1.15
N ASP A 217 -31.06 0.46 1.79
CA ASP A 217 -32.11 1.44 2.10
C ASP A 217 -31.69 2.84 1.61
N PRO A 218 -32.03 3.23 0.37
CA PRO A 218 -31.67 4.52 -0.20
C PRO A 218 -32.28 5.72 0.54
N SER A 219 -33.30 5.51 1.38
CA SER A 219 -33.94 6.60 2.13
C SER A 219 -33.13 7.07 3.32
N THR A 220 -32.28 6.20 3.86
CA THR A 220 -31.47 6.45 5.06
C THR A 220 -29.97 6.34 4.82
N SER A 221 -29.54 5.70 3.73
CA SER A 221 -28.13 5.42 3.44
C SER A 221 -27.67 6.15 2.17
N PRO A 222 -26.94 7.28 2.30
CA PRO A 222 -26.36 7.96 1.14
C PRO A 222 -25.28 7.12 0.46
N THR A 223 -25.27 7.08 -0.87
CA THR A 223 -24.25 6.35 -1.66
C THR A 223 -23.10 7.25 -2.13
N ASP A 224 -23.33 8.57 -2.22
CA ASP A 224 -22.43 9.49 -2.92
C ASP A 224 -21.01 9.54 -2.32
N TRP A 225 -20.88 9.48 -1.00
CA TRP A 225 -19.59 9.46 -0.31
C TRP A 225 -18.65 8.32 -0.71
N LEU A 226 -19.19 7.19 -1.19
CA LEU A 226 -18.38 6.04 -1.66
C LEU A 226 -17.58 6.40 -2.92
N TYR A 227 -18.02 7.40 -3.67
CA TYR A 227 -17.37 7.89 -4.89
C TYR A 227 -16.39 9.03 -4.64
N PHE A 228 -16.16 9.45 -3.40
CA PHE A 228 -15.17 10.50 -3.12
C PHE A 228 -13.74 9.99 -3.39
N ASP A 229 -13.00 10.72 -4.22
CA ASP A 229 -11.68 10.32 -4.71
C ASP A 229 -10.52 10.83 -3.83
N GLY A 230 -10.82 11.72 -2.90
CA GLY A 230 -9.82 12.38 -2.06
C GLY A 230 -9.43 11.58 -0.81
N GLN A 231 -8.80 12.30 0.12
CA GLN A 231 -8.26 11.78 1.36
C GLN A 231 -9.23 12.04 2.53
N TRP A 232 -9.54 10.99 3.28
CA TRP A 232 -10.34 10.99 4.49
C TRP A 232 -9.47 11.40 5.68
N GLY A 233 -9.16 12.69 5.76
CA GLY A 233 -8.39 13.27 6.85
C GLY A 233 -7.53 14.45 6.45
N ASP A 234 -6.62 14.81 7.35
CA ASP A 234 -5.69 15.92 7.16
C ASP A 234 -4.61 15.59 6.12
N LYS A 235 -4.03 16.64 5.54
CA LYS A 235 -2.81 16.53 4.74
C LYS A 235 -1.57 16.43 5.63
N GLN A 236 -0.63 15.56 5.25
CA GLN A 236 0.71 15.44 5.81
C GLN A 236 1.38 16.81 5.89
N TYR A 237 1.89 17.16 7.07
CA TYR A 237 2.64 18.39 7.24
C TYR A 237 3.94 18.41 6.40
N PRO A 238 4.34 19.57 5.87
CA PRO A 238 5.66 19.74 5.25
C PRO A 238 6.78 19.48 6.27
N ASP A 239 7.97 19.07 5.80
CA ASP A 239 9.14 18.86 6.67
C ASP A 239 9.62 20.11 7.41
N SER A 240 9.22 21.30 6.93
CA SER A 240 9.51 22.57 7.60
C SER A 240 8.55 22.88 8.75
N ASP A 241 7.43 22.16 8.89
CA ASP A 241 6.48 22.39 9.97
C ASP A 241 7.05 21.88 11.31
N PRO A 242 7.04 22.68 12.39
CA PRO A 242 7.62 22.28 13.67
C PRO A 242 6.93 21.08 14.32
N ARG A 243 5.69 20.75 13.93
CA ARG A 243 4.98 19.55 14.41
C ARG A 243 5.44 18.29 13.67
N GLN A 244 5.97 18.44 12.47
CA GLN A 244 6.43 17.32 11.66
C GLN A 244 7.80 16.86 12.13
N GLN A 245 7.90 15.56 12.39
CA GLN A 245 9.18 14.90 12.64
C GLN A 245 9.37 13.82 11.57
N THR A 246 10.60 13.67 11.11
CA THR A 246 10.96 12.65 10.12
C THR A 246 12.13 11.84 10.64
N VAL A 247 11.98 10.52 10.69
CA VAL A 247 13.07 9.62 11.03
C VAL A 247 14.10 9.67 9.91
N ARG A 248 15.26 10.28 10.18
CA ARG A 248 16.28 10.68 9.18
C ARG A 248 16.67 9.57 8.19
N TYR A 249 16.80 8.33 8.64
CA TYR A 249 17.32 7.23 7.82
C TYR A 249 16.24 6.44 7.09
N PHE A 250 15.02 6.46 7.62
CA PHE A 250 13.90 5.67 7.08
C PHE A 250 12.85 6.55 6.38
N GLY A 251 12.94 7.87 6.52
CA GLY A 251 11.99 8.82 5.96
C GLY A 251 10.59 8.73 6.59
N LEU A 252 10.43 7.99 7.70
CA LEU A 252 9.15 7.81 8.37
C LEU A 252 8.68 9.14 8.94
N LYS A 253 7.48 9.53 8.53
CA LYS A 253 6.82 10.79 8.88
C LYS A 253 6.02 10.62 10.16
N LYS A 254 6.03 11.62 11.03
CA LYS A 254 5.24 11.60 12.27
C LYS A 254 3.75 11.66 11.98
N TYR A 255 3.36 12.59 11.10
CA TYR A 255 2.00 12.69 10.57
C TYR A 255 2.01 12.39 9.08
N ASN A 256 1.01 11.65 8.61
CA ASN A 256 0.77 11.28 7.21
C ASN A 256 -0.54 11.90 6.71
N ASP A 257 -0.75 11.80 5.40
CA ASP A 257 -2.05 12.05 4.76
C ASP A 257 -3.09 11.06 5.32
N GLY A 258 -4.34 11.51 5.49
CA GLY A 258 -5.48 10.60 5.66
C GLY A 258 -5.61 9.65 4.46
N PRO A 259 -6.20 8.45 4.62
CA PRO A 259 -6.27 7.48 3.54
C PRO A 259 -7.38 7.80 2.55
N ASN A 260 -7.38 7.10 1.43
CA ASN A 260 -8.51 7.10 0.51
C ASN A 260 -9.65 6.18 1.00
N GLY A 261 -10.82 6.31 0.36
CA GLY A 261 -12.04 5.61 0.78
C GLY A 261 -12.17 4.15 0.31
N PRO A 262 -13.29 3.48 0.66
CA PRO A 262 -13.54 2.06 0.38
C PRO A 262 -13.40 1.64 -1.09
N GLN A 263 -13.77 2.49 -2.06
CA GLN A 263 -13.68 2.18 -3.48
C GLN A 263 -12.25 1.82 -3.95
N PHE A 264 -11.22 2.28 -3.23
CA PHE A 264 -9.82 2.03 -3.54
C PHE A 264 -9.27 0.72 -2.95
N LYS A 265 -10.06 -0.04 -2.19
CA LYS A 265 -9.63 -1.23 -1.43
C LYS A 265 -9.72 -2.56 -2.21
N ASN A 266 -9.60 -2.49 -3.53
CA ASN A 266 -9.67 -3.62 -4.48
C ASN A 266 -10.96 -4.44 -4.30
N LEU A 267 -12.12 -3.83 -4.60
CA LEU A 267 -13.42 -4.47 -4.42
C LEU A 267 -13.63 -5.72 -5.31
N VAL A 268 -13.02 -5.74 -6.50
CA VAL A 268 -13.12 -6.86 -7.44
C VAL A 268 -11.84 -7.70 -7.39
N ARG A 269 -11.94 -8.96 -6.95
CA ARG A 269 -10.77 -9.85 -6.71
C ARG A 269 -11.01 -11.25 -7.27
N LYS A 270 -9.99 -11.88 -7.86
CA LYS A 270 -10.11 -13.29 -8.28
C LYS A 270 -10.15 -14.25 -7.09
N GLY A 271 -9.41 -13.94 -6.03
CA GLY A 271 -9.36 -14.71 -4.80
C GLY A 271 -9.79 -13.92 -3.57
N VAL A 272 -9.72 -14.57 -2.39
CA VAL A 272 -9.90 -13.89 -1.09
C VAL A 272 -8.88 -12.77 -0.90
N MET A 273 -7.65 -13.01 -1.37
CA MET A 273 -6.57 -12.04 -1.32
C MET A 273 -6.60 -11.10 -2.54
N PRO A 274 -6.13 -9.84 -2.42
CA PRO A 274 -5.93 -8.97 -3.56
C PRO A 274 -5.03 -9.60 -4.63
N ASP A 275 -5.40 -9.44 -5.91
CA ASP A 275 -4.73 -10.08 -7.05
C ASP A 275 -3.24 -9.69 -7.21
N HIS A 276 -2.89 -8.50 -6.73
CA HIS A 276 -1.54 -7.95 -6.83
C HIS A 276 -1.03 -7.58 -5.46
N LYS A 277 0.10 -8.20 -5.06
CA LYS A 277 0.83 -7.76 -3.89
C LYS A 277 1.59 -6.46 -4.20
N PRO A 278 1.55 -5.44 -3.31
CA PRO A 278 2.40 -4.27 -3.45
C PRO A 278 3.88 -4.64 -3.60
N ARG A 279 4.62 -3.86 -4.40
CA ARG A 279 6.06 -4.08 -4.56
C ARG A 279 6.80 -3.62 -3.31
N ASP A 280 7.59 -4.53 -2.73
CA ASP A 280 8.45 -4.21 -1.60
C ASP A 280 9.47 -3.11 -1.96
N PRO A 281 9.53 -1.99 -1.23
CA PRO A 281 10.59 -1.00 -1.38
C PRO A 281 11.96 -1.61 -1.08
N LEU A 282 13.03 -0.97 -1.55
CA LEU A 282 14.39 -1.44 -1.33
C LEU A 282 14.71 -1.63 0.15
N MET A 283 14.27 -0.69 1.00
CA MET A 283 14.50 -0.74 2.45
C MET A 283 13.90 -2.01 3.08
N LYS A 284 12.66 -2.33 2.73
CA LYS A 284 11.95 -3.57 3.14
C LYS A 284 12.76 -4.83 2.80
N LYS A 285 13.31 -4.90 1.58
CA LYS A 285 14.19 -6.00 1.15
C LYS A 285 15.49 -6.09 1.96
N LEU A 286 16.11 -4.94 2.26
CA LEU A 286 17.34 -4.87 3.04
C LEU A 286 17.12 -5.30 4.49
N VAL A 287 16.03 -4.86 5.12
CA VAL A 287 15.64 -5.28 6.47
C VAL A 287 15.38 -6.78 6.51
N ARG A 288 14.61 -7.32 5.56
CA ARG A 288 14.36 -8.77 5.45
C ARG A 288 15.66 -9.57 5.32
N TRP A 289 16.59 -9.12 4.47
CA TRP A 289 17.90 -9.74 4.34
C TRP A 289 18.69 -9.70 5.65
N TYR A 290 18.75 -8.55 6.32
CA TYR A 290 19.45 -8.39 7.59
C TYR A 290 18.90 -9.35 8.66
N LEU A 291 17.57 -9.41 8.82
CA LEU A 291 16.93 -10.28 9.80
C LEU A 291 17.13 -11.77 9.49
N SER A 292 17.15 -12.15 8.20
CA SER A 292 17.46 -13.55 7.81
C SER A 292 18.86 -13.99 8.21
N MET A 293 19.82 -13.07 8.26
CA MET A 293 21.20 -13.32 8.67
C MET A 293 21.41 -13.15 10.18
N TYR A 294 20.46 -12.52 10.87
CA TYR A 294 20.59 -12.20 12.29
C TYR A 294 20.73 -13.45 13.16
N GLY A 295 19.86 -14.44 12.97
CA GLY A 295 19.88 -15.66 13.78
C GLY A 295 21.19 -16.47 13.69
N CYS A 296 21.85 -16.50 12.52
CA CYS A 296 23.04 -17.32 12.31
C CYS A 296 24.36 -16.58 12.58
N CYS A 297 24.42 -15.32 12.19
CA CYS A 297 25.69 -14.71 11.80
C CYS A 297 25.85 -13.27 12.31
N LEU A 298 24.73 -12.58 12.60
CA LEU A 298 24.75 -11.19 13.08
C LEU A 298 24.23 -11.04 14.52
N LYS A 299 23.85 -12.14 15.18
CA LYS A 299 23.38 -12.14 16.57
C LYS A 299 24.46 -11.54 17.48
N GLY A 300 24.06 -10.57 18.30
CA GLY A 300 24.97 -9.87 19.22
C GLY A 300 25.76 -8.71 18.61
N TYR A 301 25.81 -8.58 17.28
CA TYR A 301 26.43 -7.41 16.65
C TYR A 301 25.49 -6.21 16.64
N ASN A 302 26.04 -5.01 16.83
CA ASN A 302 25.29 -3.77 16.67
C ASN A 302 24.93 -3.57 15.18
N PRO A 303 23.67 -3.31 14.81
CA PRO A 303 23.27 -3.16 13.42
C PRO A 303 24.04 -2.05 12.68
N TRP A 304 24.42 -0.96 13.36
CA TRP A 304 25.26 0.09 12.77
C TRP A 304 26.64 -0.42 12.36
N ALA A 305 27.26 -1.28 13.18
CA ALA A 305 28.56 -1.87 12.85
C ALA A 305 28.46 -2.74 11.58
N VAL A 306 27.39 -3.54 11.47
CA VAL A 306 27.13 -4.36 10.28
C VAL A 306 26.97 -3.49 9.03
N ILE A 307 26.15 -2.44 9.11
CA ILE A 307 25.92 -1.52 7.99
C ILE A 307 27.24 -0.87 7.54
N VAL A 308 28.03 -0.35 8.48
CA VAL A 308 29.32 0.29 8.18
C VAL A 308 30.28 -0.71 7.52
N THR A 309 30.38 -1.94 8.04
CA THR A 309 31.23 -2.98 7.45
C THR A 309 30.79 -3.34 6.02
N VAL A 310 29.49 -3.49 5.78
CA VAL A 310 28.96 -3.78 4.43
C VAL A 310 29.26 -2.64 3.46
N VAL A 311 29.03 -1.38 3.87
CA VAL A 311 29.31 -0.21 3.04
C VAL A 311 30.80 -0.11 2.70
N LEU A 312 31.69 -0.33 3.67
CA LEU A 312 33.14 -0.32 3.44
C LEU A 312 33.58 -1.46 2.52
N ALA A 313 33.02 -2.66 2.68
CA ALA A 313 33.31 -3.80 1.81
C ALA A 313 32.86 -3.54 0.36
N LEU A 314 31.67 -2.96 0.17
CA LEU A 314 31.17 -2.55 -1.15
C LEU A 314 32.05 -1.46 -1.77
N ALA A 315 32.44 -0.45 -1.00
CA ALA A 315 33.33 0.61 -1.47
C ALA A 315 34.70 0.06 -1.89
N LEU A 316 35.26 -0.89 -1.13
CA LEU A 316 36.49 -1.59 -1.47
C LEU A 316 36.34 -2.42 -2.75
N LEU A 317 35.26 -3.18 -2.88
CA LEU A 317 34.97 -4.00 -4.06
C LEU A 317 34.82 -3.15 -5.32
N VAL A 318 34.08 -2.03 -5.23
CA VAL A 318 33.97 -1.05 -6.31
C VAL A 318 35.34 -0.46 -6.64
N GLY A 319 36.11 -0.06 -5.64
CA GLY A 319 37.48 0.46 -5.82
C GLY A 319 38.40 -0.53 -6.53
N LEU A 320 38.39 -1.81 -6.10
CA LEU A 320 39.16 -2.89 -6.71
C LEU A 320 38.70 -3.17 -8.14
N THR A 321 37.40 -3.14 -8.41
CA THR A 321 36.84 -3.35 -9.75
C THR A 321 37.23 -2.20 -10.68
N VAL A 322 37.10 -0.96 -10.23
CA VAL A 322 37.54 0.23 -10.99
C VAL A 322 39.04 0.20 -11.23
N PHE A 323 39.84 -0.18 -10.23
CA PHE A 323 41.28 -0.34 -10.37
C PHE A 323 41.64 -1.45 -11.37
N ALA A 324 41.01 -2.61 -11.27
CA ALA A 324 41.20 -3.73 -12.19
C ALA A 324 40.82 -3.32 -13.62
N VAL A 325 39.67 -2.69 -13.82
CA VAL A 325 39.27 -2.15 -15.12
C VAL A 325 40.27 -1.12 -15.62
N ARG A 326 40.69 -0.14 -14.80
CA ARG A 326 41.67 0.89 -15.22
C ARG A 326 43.04 0.32 -15.56
N LYS A 327 43.50 -0.70 -14.83
CA LYS A 327 44.83 -1.32 -15.03
C LYS A 327 44.84 -2.38 -16.14
N LEU A 328 43.74 -3.11 -16.31
CA LEU A 328 43.58 -4.14 -17.33
C LEU A 328 43.09 -3.58 -18.66
N ARG A 329 42.31 -2.49 -18.68
CA ARG A 329 41.79 -1.87 -19.92
C ARG A 329 42.90 -1.51 -20.91
N PRO A 330 44.06 -0.91 -20.53
CA PRO A 330 45.16 -0.67 -21.47
C PRO A 330 45.77 -1.97 -22.03
N ARG A 331 45.87 -3.02 -21.20
CA ARG A 331 46.45 -4.33 -21.57
C ARG A 331 45.52 -5.16 -22.44
N VAL A 332 44.22 -5.13 -22.15
CA VAL A 332 43.17 -5.77 -22.95
C VAL A 332 43.01 -5.02 -24.27
N TRP A 333 43.06 -3.69 -24.29
CA TRP A 333 42.97 -2.90 -25.51
C TRP A 333 44.19 -3.12 -26.42
N THR A 334 45.40 -3.18 -25.87
CA THR A 334 46.60 -3.57 -26.64
C THR A 334 46.57 -5.02 -27.13
N TRP A 335 46.01 -5.95 -26.36
CA TRP A 335 45.82 -7.34 -26.79
C TRP A 335 44.75 -7.50 -27.88
N VAL A 336 43.63 -6.76 -27.79
CA VAL A 336 42.57 -6.71 -28.80
C VAL A 336 43.07 -6.08 -30.10
N GLN A 337 43.91 -5.04 -30.02
CA GLN A 337 44.59 -4.47 -31.19
C GLN A 337 45.59 -5.46 -31.80
N ARG A 338 46.38 -6.18 -30.99
CA ARG A 338 47.34 -7.20 -31.46
C ARG A 338 46.68 -8.43 -32.08
N LYS A 339 45.50 -8.85 -31.63
CA LYS A 339 44.76 -9.99 -32.21
C LYS A 339 43.97 -9.66 -33.48
N GLY A 340 44.10 -8.46 -34.04
CA GLY A 340 43.54 -8.11 -35.35
C GLY A 340 42.01 -8.19 -35.44
N TRP A 341 41.30 -8.28 -34.31
CA TRP A 341 39.84 -8.49 -34.30
C TRP A 341 39.09 -7.28 -34.87
N LEU A 342 39.63 -6.08 -34.65
CA LEU A 342 39.11 -4.83 -35.25
C LEU A 342 39.45 -4.70 -36.74
N ALA A 343 40.59 -5.24 -37.20
CA ALA A 343 40.97 -5.23 -38.62
C ALA A 343 40.04 -6.13 -39.44
N SER A 344 39.74 -7.35 -38.94
CA SER A 344 38.79 -8.27 -39.59
C SER A 344 37.36 -7.72 -39.67
N ARG A 345 36.91 -6.98 -38.64
CA ARG A 345 35.55 -6.40 -38.64
C ARG A 345 35.42 -5.23 -39.62
N LYS A 346 36.45 -4.39 -39.76
CA LYS A 346 36.46 -3.30 -40.75
C LYS A 346 36.45 -3.81 -42.19
N GLN A 347 37.25 -4.85 -42.49
CA GLN A 347 37.26 -5.50 -43.80
C GLN A 347 35.96 -6.22 -44.14
N ARG A 348 35.25 -6.74 -43.13
CA ARG A 348 33.96 -7.41 -43.33
C ARG A 348 32.82 -6.42 -43.60
N ILE A 349 32.82 -5.25 -42.95
CA ILE A 349 31.83 -4.19 -43.20
C ILE A 349 32.02 -3.58 -44.59
N SER A 350 33.26 -3.26 -44.99
CA SER A 350 33.49 -2.71 -46.34
C SER A 350 33.12 -3.67 -47.47
N ARG A 351 33.23 -4.98 -47.22
CA ARG A 351 32.85 -6.01 -48.19
C ARG A 351 31.34 -6.12 -48.34
N LEU A 352 30.59 -6.01 -47.23
CA LEU A 352 29.13 -5.98 -47.26
C LEU A 352 28.59 -4.71 -47.94
N GLU A 353 29.20 -3.55 -47.68
CA GLU A 353 28.84 -2.31 -48.38
C GLU A 353 29.13 -2.38 -49.90
N GLN A 354 30.20 -3.06 -50.32
CA GLN A 354 30.45 -3.29 -51.75
C GLN A 354 29.48 -4.29 -52.38
N GLU A 355 29.09 -5.35 -51.67
CA GLU A 355 28.10 -6.32 -52.16
C GLU A 355 26.71 -5.67 -52.31
N ASP A 356 26.26 -4.85 -51.35
CA ASP A 356 24.99 -4.14 -51.43
C ASP A 356 24.95 -3.11 -52.58
N VAL A 357 26.06 -2.42 -52.85
CA VAL A 357 26.17 -1.49 -54.00
C VAL A 357 26.15 -2.25 -55.33
N GLN A 358 26.73 -3.45 -55.40
CA GLN A 358 26.73 -4.26 -56.62
C GLN A 358 25.36 -4.87 -56.92
N LEU A 359 24.61 -5.26 -55.89
CA LEU A 359 23.23 -5.77 -56.02
C LEU A 359 22.26 -4.65 -56.43
N GLY A 360 22.42 -3.42 -55.93
CA GLY A 360 21.58 -2.28 -56.30
C GLY A 360 21.76 -1.76 -57.74
N LEU A 361 22.82 -2.17 -58.44
CA LEU A 361 23.10 -1.77 -59.84
C LEU A 361 22.63 -2.79 -60.89
N LEU A 362 22.08 -3.94 -60.48
CA LEU A 362 21.69 -5.03 -61.38
C LEU A 362 20.17 -5.21 -61.59
N GLU A 363 19.33 -4.33 -61.03
CA GLU A 363 17.88 -4.33 -61.31
C GLU A 363 17.46 -3.04 -62.03
N PRO A 364 17.26 -3.06 -63.36
CA PRO A 364 16.48 -2.05 -64.06
C PRO A 364 15.00 -2.47 -64.13
N GLU A 365 14.15 -1.56 -63.66
CA GLU A 365 12.76 -1.31 -64.06
C GLU A 365 11.77 -2.49 -64.09
N ARG A 366 10.87 -2.51 -63.10
CA ARG A 366 9.50 -2.97 -63.30
C ARG A 366 8.49 -2.05 -62.60
N ILE A 367 7.99 -1.12 -63.43
CA ILE A 367 6.63 -0.58 -63.58
C ILE A 367 5.64 -0.79 -62.43
N GLU A 368 5.09 0.36 -62.04
CA GLU A 368 3.92 0.67 -61.20
C GLU A 368 2.75 -0.33 -61.26
N ASP A 369 2.21 -0.69 -60.09
CA ASP A 369 0.76 -0.84 -59.94
C ASP A 369 0.31 -0.48 -58.52
N GLU A 370 -0.78 0.28 -58.47
CA GLU A 370 -1.43 0.81 -57.27
C GLU A 370 -2.13 -0.31 -56.49
N SER A 371 -2.13 -0.25 -55.16
CA SER A 371 -3.37 -0.19 -54.35
C SER A 371 -3.16 -0.48 -52.86
N ARG A 372 -3.85 0.35 -52.06
CA ARG A 372 -4.51 0.08 -50.76
C ARG A 372 -3.68 -0.61 -49.67
N TYR A 373 -3.53 0.08 -48.54
CA TYR A 373 -4.12 -0.39 -47.26
C TYR A 373 -4.32 0.79 -46.30
N ARG A 374 -5.57 0.93 -45.83
CA ARG A 374 -6.07 1.92 -44.86
C ARG A 374 -6.08 1.23 -43.49
N TYR A 375 -5.52 1.85 -42.46
CA TYR A 375 -5.63 1.40 -41.06
C TYR A 375 -6.98 1.84 -40.47
N PRO A 376 -7.67 1.04 -39.63
CA PRO A 376 -8.76 1.53 -38.81
C PRO A 376 -8.27 1.97 -37.42
N GLU A 377 -8.94 3.01 -36.90
CA GLU A 377 -8.96 3.43 -35.50
C GLU A 377 -9.74 2.44 -34.62
#